data_AF-X7EAQ7-F1
#
_entry.id   AF-X7EAQ7-F1
#
_cell.length_a   1.000
_cell.length_b   1.000
_cell.length_c   1.000
_cell.angle_alpha   90.00
_cell.angle_beta   90.00
_cell.angle_gamma   90.00
#
_symmetry.space_group_name_H-M   'P 1'
#
loop_
_entity.id
_entity.type
_entity.pdbx_description
1 polymer ?
#
loop_
_entity_poly.entity_id
_entity_poly.type
_entity_poly.pdbx_seq_one_letter_code
_entity_poly.pdbx_strand_id
1 'polypeptide(L)'
;MDMHPRDFGEPRIELVDQTGLIHVSMVGNSPEDAQARGEVLLAAFFSEIEALRADEASIRETGAGEAIEDYRQSVLATREEISRLQRETGLISAEQFDTLVAETDVLRERMSDLTATLEEKTEGVSALQSSLGTTPRLAAAALRLHADTEFAALATAMSDHAALLSQARGQFGDNHPEVRSARAAYAATASEAAARAAQLTDLSGDELASLDLSHVGSRAGLLSQLVTLEAERSGLAAEHAAMSARLAAAEERRIALIEPAARLEDLSRDFEVAEAVFASAMARSQSTKTDLFASYPMVQVLEDPSLPTEPSSPKRKLALAAGVAATMFFLMGLMLGWLRRPLIERLVNSTPDVSSAPVMVAAE
;
A
#
# COMPACT_ATOMS: atom_id res chain seq x y z
N MET A 1 -23.44 36.09 -47.85
CA MET A 1 -24.06 37.42 -47.63
C MET A 1 -23.18 38.12 -46.61
N ASP A 2 -22.35 39.08 -47.04
CA ASP A 2 -21.62 39.95 -46.11
C ASP A 2 -22.59 41.02 -45.60
N MET A 3 -23.31 40.69 -44.53
CA MET A 3 -24.23 41.60 -43.84
C MET A 3 -23.65 41.97 -42.48
N HIS A 4 -23.80 43.22 -42.07
CA HIS A 4 -23.40 43.65 -40.73
C HIS A 4 -24.35 43.01 -39.69
N PRO A 5 -23.89 42.56 -38.51
CA PRO A 5 -24.74 41.86 -37.53
C PRO A 5 -26.02 42.61 -37.12
N ARG A 6 -25.97 43.95 -37.16
CA ARG A 6 -27.13 44.83 -36.87
C ARG A 6 -28.22 44.76 -37.94
N ASP A 7 -27.87 44.41 -39.18
CA ASP A 7 -28.78 44.38 -40.33
C ASP A 7 -29.45 43.00 -40.50
N PHE A 8 -28.96 41.98 -39.78
CA PHE A 8 -29.49 40.62 -39.80
C PHE A 8 -30.81 40.47 -39.05
N GLY A 9 -31.05 41.31 -38.04
CA GLY A 9 -32.25 41.27 -37.19
C GLY A 9 -32.15 40.24 -36.06
N GLU A 10 -33.00 40.39 -35.04
CA GLU A 10 -33.04 39.48 -33.89
C GLU A 10 -34.02 38.31 -34.16
N PRO A 11 -33.58 37.04 -34.04
CA PRO A 11 -34.47 35.90 -34.11
C PRO A 11 -35.43 35.88 -32.94
N ARG A 12 -36.67 35.46 -33.19
CA ARG A 12 -37.61 35.08 -32.14
C ARG A 12 -37.53 33.57 -31.94
N ILE A 13 -37.16 33.17 -30.74
CA ILE A 13 -36.99 31.78 -30.32
C ILE A 13 -38.11 31.44 -29.34
N GLU A 14 -38.90 30.42 -29.64
CA GLU A 14 -39.97 29.91 -28.79
C GLU A 14 -39.68 28.44 -28.46
N LEU A 15 -39.61 28.12 -27.17
CA LEU A 15 -39.48 26.74 -26.69
C LEU A 15 -40.89 26.16 -26.59
N VAL A 16 -41.13 25.04 -27.26
CA VAL A 16 -42.43 24.37 -27.19
C VAL A 16 -42.42 23.48 -25.95
N ASP A 17 -43.22 23.87 -24.96
CA ASP A 17 -43.31 23.18 -23.68
C ASP A 17 -43.52 21.67 -23.88
N GLN A 18 -42.77 20.88 -23.09
CA GLN A 18 -42.90 19.41 -23.02
C GLN A 18 -42.64 18.63 -24.33
N THR A 19 -42.06 19.25 -25.38
CA THR A 19 -41.87 18.54 -26.67
C THR A 19 -40.44 18.51 -27.21
N GLY A 20 -39.46 19.13 -26.54
CA GLY A 20 -38.06 19.16 -27.00
C GLY A 20 -37.85 19.90 -28.33
N LEU A 21 -38.88 20.61 -28.81
CA LEU A 21 -38.86 21.37 -30.05
C LEU A 21 -38.47 22.82 -29.77
N ILE A 22 -37.61 23.35 -30.64
CA ILE A 22 -37.22 24.75 -30.65
C ILE A 22 -37.80 25.37 -31.92
N HIS A 23 -38.68 26.34 -31.77
CA HIS A 23 -39.22 27.09 -32.90
C HIS A 23 -38.42 28.39 -33.05
N VAL A 24 -37.87 28.61 -34.25
CA VAL A 24 -37.07 29.81 -34.56
C VAL A 24 -37.72 30.52 -35.73
N SER A 25 -37.96 31.82 -35.58
CA SER A 25 -38.54 32.67 -36.61
C SER A 25 -37.69 33.91 -36.84
N MET A 26 -37.56 34.30 -38.11
CA MET A 26 -36.76 35.44 -38.58
C MET A 26 -37.60 36.35 -39.46
N VAL A 27 -37.35 37.66 -39.37
CA VAL A 27 -37.99 38.67 -40.22
C VAL A 27 -37.01 39.10 -41.30
N GLY A 28 -37.46 39.09 -42.56
CA GLY A 28 -36.72 39.60 -43.72
C GLY A 28 -37.51 40.67 -44.47
N ASN A 29 -36.82 41.40 -45.35
CA ASN A 29 -37.42 42.45 -46.17
C ASN A 29 -38.24 41.90 -47.36
N SER A 30 -38.01 40.63 -47.73
CA SER A 30 -38.80 39.85 -48.70
C SER A 30 -38.95 38.41 -48.22
N PRO A 31 -39.87 37.62 -48.80
CA PRO A 31 -39.99 36.19 -48.50
C PRO A 31 -38.67 35.43 -48.69
N GLU A 32 -37.95 35.71 -49.76
CA GLU A 32 -36.66 35.09 -50.08
C GLU A 32 -35.57 35.53 -49.09
N ASP A 33 -35.56 36.80 -48.67
CA ASP A 33 -34.62 37.32 -47.65
C ASP A 33 -34.90 36.69 -46.28
N ALA A 34 -36.17 36.50 -45.90
CA ALA A 34 -36.55 35.84 -44.65
C ALA A 34 -36.13 34.37 -44.63
N GLN A 35 -36.33 33.65 -45.74
CA GLN A 35 -35.88 32.26 -45.89
C GLN A 35 -34.35 32.16 -45.83
N ALA A 36 -33.64 32.98 -46.61
CA ALA A 36 -32.18 32.98 -46.63
C ALA A 36 -31.56 33.31 -45.26
N ARG A 37 -32.16 34.25 -44.51
CA ARG A 37 -31.75 34.54 -43.12
C ARG A 37 -31.99 33.33 -42.20
N GLY A 38 -33.10 32.63 -42.35
CA GLY A 38 -33.40 31.40 -41.62
C GLY A 38 -32.39 30.29 -41.91
N GLU A 39 -32.04 30.07 -43.18
CA GLU A 39 -31.04 29.08 -43.60
C GLU A 39 -29.64 29.41 -43.06
N VAL A 40 -29.23 30.68 -43.14
CA VAL A 40 -27.93 31.14 -42.60
C VAL A 40 -27.89 31.01 -41.07
N LEU A 41 -28.98 31.35 -40.37
CA LEU A 41 -29.06 31.19 -38.92
C LEU A 41 -28.99 29.72 -38.52
N LEU A 42 -29.68 28.84 -39.25
CA LEU A 42 -29.65 27.40 -39.04
C LEU A 42 -28.24 26.83 -39.25
N ALA A 43 -27.58 27.21 -40.34
CA ALA A 43 -26.20 26.81 -40.63
C ALA A 43 -25.23 27.33 -39.56
N ALA A 44 -25.38 28.57 -39.11
CA ALA A 44 -24.58 29.15 -38.03
C ALA A 44 -24.81 28.41 -36.71
N PHE A 45 -26.06 28.07 -36.38
CA PHE A 45 -26.39 27.31 -35.17
C PHE A 45 -25.73 25.92 -35.16
N PHE A 46 -25.80 25.16 -36.26
CA PHE A 46 -25.12 23.87 -36.35
C PHE A 46 -23.59 24.02 -36.29
N SER A 47 -23.03 25.05 -36.93
CA SER A 47 -21.59 25.34 -36.88
C SER A 47 -21.12 25.67 -35.47
N GLU A 48 -21.88 26.50 -34.73
CA GLU A 48 -21.57 26.86 -33.34
C GLU A 48 -21.72 25.66 -32.41
N ILE A 49 -22.75 24.83 -32.57
CA ILE A 49 -22.87 23.59 -31.79
C ILE A 49 -21.68 22.67 -32.04
N GLU A 50 -21.24 22.52 -33.28
CA GLU A 50 -20.10 21.66 -33.60
C GLU A 50 -18.79 22.23 -33.06
N ALA A 51 -18.59 23.55 -33.10
CA ALA A 51 -17.47 24.23 -32.46
C ALA A 51 -17.48 24.00 -30.94
N LEU A 52 -18.63 24.19 -30.28
CA LEU A 52 -18.78 23.95 -28.84
C LEU A 52 -18.54 22.48 -28.45
N ARG A 53 -18.94 21.52 -29.30
CA ARG A 53 -18.63 20.10 -29.11
C ARG A 53 -17.14 19.83 -29.20
N ALA A 54 -16.46 20.40 -30.19
CA ALA A 54 -15.01 20.26 -30.35
C ALA A 54 -14.25 20.88 -29.17
N ASP A 55 -14.66 22.07 -28.71
CA ASP A 55 -14.08 22.75 -27.55
C ASP A 55 -14.28 21.95 -26.27
N GLU A 56 -15.51 21.47 -26.00
CA GLU A 56 -15.81 20.63 -24.84
C GLU A 56 -14.99 19.32 -24.84
N ALA A 57 -14.85 18.69 -26.01
CA ALA A 57 -14.01 17.49 -26.16
C ALA A 57 -12.54 17.79 -25.84
N SER A 58 -12.00 18.90 -26.35
CA SER A 58 -10.62 19.33 -26.11
C SER A 58 -10.36 19.66 -24.63
N ILE A 59 -11.28 20.38 -23.98
CA ILE A 59 -11.17 20.73 -22.56
C ILE A 59 -11.15 19.46 -21.70
N ARG A 60 -12.07 18.51 -21.97
CA ARG A 60 -12.13 17.23 -21.25
C ARG A 60 -10.88 16.37 -21.47
N GLU A 61 -10.39 16.28 -22.70
CA GLU A 61 -9.19 15.50 -23.01
C GLU A 61 -7.95 16.07 -22.31
N THR A 62 -7.79 17.39 -22.33
CA THR A 62 -6.65 18.07 -21.69
C THR A 62 -6.69 17.88 -20.17
N GLY A 63 -7.85 18.14 -19.54
CA GLY A 63 -7.99 18.00 -18.09
C GLY A 63 -7.86 16.56 -17.59
N ALA A 64 -8.36 15.58 -18.36
CA ALA A 64 -8.16 14.16 -18.04
C ALA A 64 -6.68 13.74 -18.21
N GLY A 65 -5.99 14.30 -19.20
CA GLY A 65 -4.56 14.05 -19.44
C GLY A 65 -3.67 14.52 -18.29
N GLU A 66 -3.91 15.73 -17.78
CA GLU A 66 -3.17 16.27 -16.62
C GLU A 66 -3.34 15.40 -15.37
N ALA A 67 -4.58 15.04 -15.02
CA ALA A 67 -4.85 14.19 -13.85
C ALA A 67 -4.22 12.80 -13.98
N ILE A 68 -4.26 12.20 -15.17
CA ILE A 68 -3.61 10.89 -15.43
C ILE A 68 -2.10 10.99 -15.27
N GLU A 69 -1.48 12.08 -15.73
CA GLU A 69 -0.04 12.30 -15.57
C GLU A 69 0.34 12.46 -14.10
N ASP A 70 -0.45 13.19 -13.30
CA ASP A 70 -0.25 13.31 -11.86
C ASP A 70 -0.32 11.95 -11.15
N TYR A 71 -1.34 11.13 -11.49
CA TYR A 71 -1.44 9.77 -10.96
C TYR A 71 -0.26 8.90 -11.39
N ARG A 72 0.20 9.00 -12.65
CA ARG A 72 1.37 8.28 -13.14
C ARG A 72 2.63 8.66 -12.36
N GLN A 73 2.84 9.95 -12.12
CA GLN A 73 3.99 10.43 -11.33
C GLN A 73 3.91 9.94 -9.89
N SER A 74 2.73 9.93 -9.27
CA SER A 74 2.54 9.38 -7.93
C SER A 74 2.93 7.90 -7.86
N VAL A 75 2.47 7.07 -8.81
CA VAL A 75 2.81 5.63 -8.86
C VAL A 75 4.32 5.42 -9.01
N LEU A 76 4.98 6.20 -9.87
CA LEU A 76 6.42 6.13 -10.06
C LEU A 76 7.20 6.55 -8.82
N ALA A 77 6.78 7.61 -8.14
CA ALA A 77 7.39 8.09 -6.91
C ALA A 77 7.29 7.04 -5.79
N THR A 78 6.12 6.45 -5.58
CA THR A 78 5.94 5.37 -4.58
C THR A 78 6.80 4.16 -4.91
N ARG A 79 6.86 3.76 -6.19
CA ARG A 79 7.71 2.64 -6.64
C ARG A 79 9.20 2.89 -6.41
N GLU A 80 9.66 4.12 -6.65
CA GLU A 80 11.04 4.51 -6.38
C GLU A 80 11.36 4.46 -4.88
N GLU A 81 10.43 4.93 -4.04
CA GLU A 81 10.57 4.88 -2.59
C GLU A 81 10.62 3.45 -2.06
N ILE A 82 9.74 2.56 -2.53
CA ILE A 82 9.79 1.12 -2.26
C ILE A 82 11.17 0.57 -2.66
N SER A 83 11.61 0.84 -3.88
CA SER A 83 12.88 0.32 -4.40
C SER A 83 14.09 0.83 -3.60
N ARG A 84 14.04 2.08 -3.11
CA ARG A 84 15.07 2.66 -2.24
C ARG A 84 15.10 1.95 -0.89
N LEU A 85 13.95 1.79 -0.25
CA LEU A 85 13.84 1.11 1.04
C LEU A 85 14.32 -0.35 0.94
N GLN A 86 13.94 -1.06 -0.12
CA GLN A 86 14.39 -2.44 -0.39
C GLN A 86 15.92 -2.53 -0.54
N ARG A 87 16.56 -1.57 -1.22
CA ARG A 87 18.03 -1.54 -1.38
C ARG A 87 18.76 -1.21 -0.09
N GLU A 88 18.22 -0.27 0.69
CA GLU A 88 18.84 0.17 1.95
C GLU A 88 18.77 -0.90 3.03
N THR A 89 17.67 -1.66 3.08
CA THR A 89 17.38 -2.61 4.15
C THR A 89 17.66 -4.06 3.75
N GLY A 90 17.70 -4.35 2.45
CA GLY A 90 17.76 -5.71 1.92
C GLY A 90 16.47 -6.52 2.10
N LEU A 91 15.39 -5.90 2.59
CA LEU A 91 14.07 -6.51 2.74
C LEU A 91 13.29 -6.33 1.43
N ILE A 92 12.82 -7.42 0.85
CA ILE A 92 12.13 -7.43 -0.44
C ILE A 92 10.63 -7.15 -0.27
N SER A 93 10.01 -7.72 0.76
CA SER A 93 8.57 -7.56 1.05
C SER A 93 8.29 -7.63 2.55
N ALA A 94 7.13 -7.15 2.96
CA ALA A 94 6.65 -7.32 4.34
C ALA A 94 6.46 -8.82 4.70
N GLU A 95 5.96 -9.63 3.77
CA GLU A 95 5.83 -11.09 3.95
C GLU A 95 7.18 -11.79 4.21
N GLN A 96 8.27 -11.28 3.61
CA GLN A 96 9.61 -11.79 3.90
C GLN A 96 9.99 -11.54 5.37
N PHE A 97 9.59 -10.42 5.95
CA PHE A 97 9.81 -10.14 7.36
C PHE A 97 9.03 -11.13 8.24
N ASP A 98 7.77 -11.41 7.94
CA ASP A 98 6.97 -12.41 8.67
C ASP A 98 7.62 -13.80 8.61
N THR A 99 8.18 -14.16 7.45
CA THR A 99 8.95 -15.41 7.28
C THR A 99 10.18 -15.43 8.17
N LEU A 100 10.95 -14.33 8.23
CA LEU A 100 12.13 -14.22 9.10
C LEU A 100 11.77 -14.30 10.59
N VAL A 101 10.61 -13.75 10.99
CA VAL A 101 10.09 -13.87 12.36
C VAL A 101 9.79 -15.33 12.67
N ALA A 102 9.04 -16.02 11.80
CA ALA A 102 8.70 -17.43 11.97
C ALA A 102 9.95 -18.34 12.01
N GLU A 103 10.93 -18.11 11.13
CA GLU A 103 12.21 -18.83 11.14
C GLU A 103 12.98 -18.61 12.46
N THR A 104 12.98 -17.38 12.99
CA THR A 104 13.62 -17.05 14.27
C THR A 104 12.92 -17.77 15.44
N ASP A 105 11.60 -17.90 15.39
CA ASP A 105 10.83 -18.60 16.42
C ASP A 105 11.09 -20.11 16.39
N VAL A 106 11.19 -20.71 15.20
CA VAL A 106 11.62 -22.11 15.03
C VAL A 106 13.05 -22.32 15.55
N LEU A 107 13.96 -21.38 15.30
CA LEU A 107 15.31 -21.45 15.86
C LEU A 107 15.30 -21.39 17.40
N ARG A 108 14.43 -20.58 18.00
CA ARG A 108 14.29 -20.48 19.45
C ARG A 108 13.75 -21.77 20.07
N GLU A 109 12.76 -22.40 19.43
CA GLU A 109 12.21 -23.69 19.86
C GLU A 109 13.30 -24.77 19.83
N ARG A 110 14.01 -24.91 18.72
CA ARG A 110 15.13 -25.85 18.58
C ARG A 110 16.24 -25.60 19.60
N MET A 111 16.51 -24.33 19.90
CA MET A 111 17.49 -23.95 20.92
C MET A 111 17.05 -24.38 22.32
N SER A 112 15.76 -24.28 22.63
CA SER A 112 15.19 -24.75 23.90
C SER A 112 15.33 -26.27 24.03
N ASP A 113 14.98 -27.03 22.98
CA ASP A 113 15.11 -28.49 22.97
C ASP A 113 16.57 -28.95 23.11
N LEU A 114 17.47 -28.26 22.41
CA LEU A 114 18.91 -28.55 22.48
C LEU A 114 19.47 -28.24 23.88
N THR A 115 19.04 -27.14 24.49
CA THR A 115 19.41 -26.79 25.87
C THR A 115 18.98 -27.90 26.84
N ALA A 116 17.72 -28.34 26.76
CA ALA A 116 17.21 -29.40 27.63
C ALA A 116 17.97 -30.73 27.44
N THR A 117 18.28 -31.08 26.19
CA THR A 117 19.05 -32.30 25.88
C THR A 117 20.49 -32.19 26.40
N LEU A 118 21.12 -31.02 26.26
CA LEU A 118 22.47 -30.77 26.77
C LEU A 118 22.51 -30.83 28.30
N GLU A 119 21.51 -30.28 28.98
CA GLU A 119 21.37 -30.36 30.44
C GLU A 119 21.21 -31.81 30.90
N GLU A 120 20.33 -32.59 30.26
CA GLU A 120 20.15 -34.01 30.55
C GLU A 120 21.47 -34.79 30.45
N LYS A 121 22.21 -34.60 29.35
CA LYS A 121 23.51 -35.26 29.14
C LYS A 121 24.56 -34.79 30.14
N THR A 122 24.55 -33.51 30.51
CA THR A 122 25.46 -32.94 31.50
C THR A 122 25.23 -33.55 32.88
N GLU A 123 23.98 -33.66 33.31
CA GLU A 123 23.62 -34.33 34.56
C GLU A 123 23.95 -35.82 34.53
N GLY A 124 23.70 -36.50 33.41
CA GLY A 124 24.08 -37.90 33.23
C GLY A 124 25.59 -38.12 33.38
N VAL A 125 26.42 -37.27 32.78
CA VAL A 125 27.88 -37.33 32.95
C VAL A 125 28.26 -37.10 34.42
N SER A 126 27.71 -36.07 35.06
CA SER A 126 27.97 -35.75 36.49
C SER A 126 27.62 -36.91 37.42
N ALA A 127 26.48 -37.58 37.18
CA ALA A 127 26.04 -38.73 37.93
C ALA A 127 26.98 -39.94 37.78
N LEU A 128 27.43 -40.25 36.55
CA LEU A 128 28.40 -41.32 36.32
C LEU A 128 29.77 -40.98 36.90
N GLN A 129 30.24 -39.73 36.80
CA GLN A 129 31.49 -39.30 37.41
C GLN A 129 31.48 -39.50 38.93
N SER A 130 30.38 -39.09 39.58
CA SER A 130 30.20 -39.23 41.03
C SER A 130 30.13 -40.69 41.46
N SER A 131 29.43 -41.53 40.69
CA SER A 131 29.29 -42.97 40.96
C SER A 131 30.61 -43.74 40.77
N LEU A 132 31.40 -43.37 39.76
CA LEU A 132 32.65 -44.04 39.41
C LEU A 132 33.88 -43.45 40.11
N GLY A 133 33.76 -42.26 40.71
CA GLY A 133 34.87 -41.55 41.33
C GLY A 133 35.98 -41.17 40.33
N THR A 134 35.61 -40.93 39.06
CA THR A 134 36.57 -40.66 37.98
C THR A 134 36.04 -39.63 36.99
N THR A 135 36.91 -39.12 36.13
CA THR A 135 36.54 -38.18 35.05
C THR A 135 36.45 -38.91 33.71
N PRO A 136 35.72 -38.39 32.70
CA PRO A 136 35.67 -38.99 31.37
C PRO A 136 37.07 -39.16 30.75
N ARG A 137 37.97 -38.19 30.97
CA ARG A 137 39.36 -38.25 30.48
C ARG A 137 40.12 -39.43 31.10
N LEU A 138 40.03 -39.59 32.42
CA LEU A 138 40.68 -40.70 33.12
C LEU A 138 40.03 -42.05 32.78
N ALA A 139 38.71 -42.10 32.59
CA ALA A 139 38.00 -43.28 32.13
C ALA A 139 38.46 -43.71 30.72
N ALA A 140 38.60 -42.78 29.78
CA ALA A 140 39.13 -43.06 28.44
C ALA A 140 40.58 -43.56 28.49
N ALA A 141 41.41 -42.95 29.33
CA ALA A 141 42.78 -43.39 29.56
C ALA A 141 42.85 -44.82 30.13
N ALA A 142 42.04 -45.14 31.14
CA ALA A 142 41.95 -46.48 31.73
C ALA A 142 41.52 -47.53 30.70
N LEU A 143 40.52 -47.23 29.87
CA LEU A 143 40.07 -48.12 28.79
C LEU A 143 41.17 -48.35 27.74
N ARG A 144 41.91 -47.29 27.37
CA ARG A 144 43.00 -47.36 26.40
C ARG A 144 44.17 -48.20 26.93
N LEU A 145 44.52 -48.05 28.21
CA LEU A 145 45.53 -48.88 28.88
C LEU A 145 45.08 -50.35 28.98
N HIS A 146 43.81 -50.58 29.31
CA HIS A 146 43.27 -51.95 29.40
C HIS A 146 43.24 -52.67 28.05
N ALA A 147 43.06 -51.94 26.96
CA ALA A 147 43.10 -52.48 25.60
C ALA A 147 44.51 -52.74 25.07
N ASP A 148 45.56 -52.20 25.71
CA ASP A 148 46.95 -52.36 25.27
C ASP A 148 47.57 -53.66 25.81
N THR A 149 47.96 -54.56 24.92
CA THR A 149 48.49 -55.89 25.29
C THR A 149 49.86 -55.82 25.97
N GLU A 150 50.70 -54.86 25.58
CA GLU A 150 52.03 -54.67 26.17
C GLU A 150 51.90 -54.17 27.61
N PHE A 151 51.05 -53.17 27.84
CA PHE A 151 50.73 -52.70 29.17
C PHE A 151 50.09 -53.79 30.04
N ALA A 152 49.19 -54.61 29.49
CA ALA A 152 48.60 -55.75 30.21
C ALA A 152 49.67 -56.78 30.65
N ALA A 153 50.64 -57.08 29.78
CA ALA A 153 51.76 -57.95 30.11
C ALA A 153 52.67 -57.34 31.20
N LEU A 154 52.97 -56.04 31.09
CA LEU A 154 53.75 -55.30 32.10
C LEU A 154 53.03 -55.26 33.46
N ALA A 155 51.71 -55.06 33.48
CA ALA A 155 50.91 -55.07 34.71
C ALA A 155 50.91 -56.46 35.39
N THR A 156 50.88 -57.53 34.59
CA THR A 156 50.99 -58.91 35.08
C THR A 156 52.39 -59.17 35.66
N ALA A 157 53.45 -58.85 34.91
CA ALA A 157 54.84 -58.99 35.36
C ALA A 157 55.13 -58.16 36.62
N MET A 158 54.58 -56.94 36.70
CA MET A 158 54.70 -56.08 37.88
C MET A 158 54.05 -56.73 39.11
N SER A 159 52.89 -57.37 38.94
CA SER A 159 52.19 -58.10 40.01
C SER A 159 53.00 -59.32 40.49
N ASP A 160 53.61 -60.07 39.57
CA ASP A 160 54.48 -61.20 39.89
C ASP A 160 55.75 -60.75 40.64
N HIS A 161 56.41 -59.68 40.17
CA HIS A 161 57.57 -59.11 40.84
C HIS A 161 57.22 -58.50 42.21
N ALA A 162 56.03 -57.93 42.38
CA ALA A 162 55.55 -57.45 43.68
C ALA A 162 55.35 -58.62 44.67
N ALA A 163 54.79 -59.74 44.21
CA ALA A 163 54.62 -60.94 45.02
C ALA A 163 55.97 -61.53 45.47
N LEU A 164 56.93 -61.63 44.54
CA LEU A 164 58.30 -62.09 44.85
C LEU A 164 59.01 -61.17 45.86
N LEU A 165 58.88 -59.85 45.69
CA LEU A 165 59.43 -58.87 46.64
C LEU A 165 58.80 -59.01 48.03
N SER A 166 57.49 -59.22 48.10
CA SER A 166 56.77 -59.45 49.36
C SER A 166 57.25 -60.72 50.06
N GLN A 167 57.38 -61.82 49.31
CA GLN A 167 57.90 -63.10 49.83
C GLN A 167 59.34 -62.98 50.35
N ALA A 168 60.23 -62.34 49.58
CA ALA A 168 61.62 -62.13 49.98
C ALA A 168 61.74 -61.27 51.24
N ARG A 169 60.92 -60.22 51.37
CA ARG A 169 60.86 -59.38 52.59
C ARG A 169 60.32 -60.13 53.81
N GLY A 170 59.44 -61.11 53.60
CA GLY A 170 58.94 -61.96 54.69
C GLY A 170 59.98 -62.94 55.23
N GLN A 171 60.95 -63.34 54.40
CA GLN A 171 61.98 -64.33 54.76
C GLN A 171 63.31 -63.70 55.16
N PHE A 172 63.66 -62.54 54.59
CA PHE A 172 64.95 -61.90 54.74
C PHE A 172 64.84 -60.42 55.12
N GLY A 173 65.88 -59.90 55.79
CA GLY A 173 65.95 -58.47 56.11
C GLY A 173 66.16 -57.58 54.87
N ASP A 174 65.86 -56.29 54.99
CA ASP A 174 65.82 -55.32 53.87
C ASP A 174 67.11 -55.19 53.04
N ASN A 175 68.26 -55.54 53.62
CA ASN A 175 69.57 -55.45 52.98
C ASN A 175 70.04 -56.77 52.33
N HIS A 176 69.25 -57.85 52.44
CA HIS A 176 69.60 -59.15 51.84
C HIS A 176 69.68 -59.07 50.31
N PRO A 177 70.64 -59.76 49.65
CA PRO A 177 70.78 -59.73 48.20
C PRO A 177 69.50 -60.07 47.42
N GLU A 178 68.72 -61.05 47.90
CA GLU A 178 67.46 -61.44 47.27
C GLU A 178 66.35 -60.38 47.37
N VAL A 179 66.28 -59.64 48.50
CA VAL A 179 65.34 -58.53 48.64
C VAL A 179 65.74 -57.38 47.71
N ARG A 180 67.05 -57.13 47.57
CA ARG A 180 67.57 -56.10 46.66
C ARG A 180 67.30 -56.44 45.19
N SER A 181 67.50 -57.69 44.77
CA SER A 181 67.21 -58.11 43.40
C SER A 181 65.72 -58.07 43.09
N ALA A 182 64.86 -58.56 43.99
CA ALA A 182 63.42 -58.51 43.83
C ALA A 182 62.90 -57.05 43.80
N ARG A 183 63.48 -56.16 44.60
CA ARG A 183 63.15 -54.72 44.60
C ARG A 183 63.55 -54.05 43.29
N ALA A 184 64.74 -54.36 42.77
CA ALA A 184 65.22 -53.83 41.51
C ALA A 184 64.36 -54.32 40.33
N ALA A 185 63.97 -55.60 40.31
CA ALA A 185 63.08 -56.15 39.29
C ALA A 185 61.71 -55.46 39.32
N TYR A 186 61.09 -55.34 40.49
CA TYR A 186 59.81 -54.62 40.65
C TYR A 186 59.91 -53.16 40.19
N ALA A 187 60.97 -52.44 40.59
CA ALA A 187 61.16 -51.05 40.20
C ALA A 187 61.37 -50.88 38.69
N ALA A 188 62.10 -51.79 38.04
CA ALA A 188 62.32 -51.77 36.59
C ALA A 188 60.99 -51.96 35.83
N THR A 189 60.21 -53.00 36.17
CA THR A 189 58.92 -53.25 35.51
C THR A 189 57.90 -52.14 35.81
N ALA A 190 57.89 -51.58 37.02
CA ALA A 190 57.04 -50.43 37.34
C ALA A 190 57.40 -49.19 36.52
N SER A 191 58.69 -48.93 36.31
CA SER A 191 59.15 -47.82 35.46
C SER A 191 58.78 -48.01 34.00
N GLU A 192 58.90 -49.23 33.47
CA GLU A 192 58.49 -49.56 32.09
C GLU A 192 56.98 -49.42 31.91
N ALA A 193 56.19 -49.94 32.86
CA ALA A 193 54.73 -49.79 32.86
C ALA A 193 54.31 -48.32 32.90
N ALA A 194 54.92 -47.50 33.77
CA ALA A 194 54.63 -46.08 33.85
C ALA A 194 55.00 -45.33 32.56
N ALA A 195 56.15 -45.65 31.95
CA ALA A 195 56.58 -45.07 30.68
C ALA A 195 55.61 -45.42 29.53
N ARG A 196 55.19 -46.69 29.45
CA ARG A 196 54.19 -47.14 28.46
C ARG A 196 52.86 -46.44 28.66
N ALA A 197 52.42 -46.31 29.90
CA ALA A 197 51.14 -45.69 30.22
C ALA A 197 51.13 -44.18 29.91
N ALA A 198 52.21 -43.47 30.18
CA ALA A 198 52.38 -42.07 29.81
C ALA A 198 52.34 -41.87 28.28
N GLN A 199 53.02 -42.74 27.52
CA GLN A 199 52.99 -42.69 26.04
C GLN A 199 51.60 -42.93 25.45
N LEU A 200 50.76 -43.71 26.13
CA LEU A 200 49.42 -44.05 25.64
C LEU A 200 48.34 -43.05 26.02
N THR A 201 48.49 -42.33 27.13
CA THR A 201 47.38 -41.59 27.74
C THR A 201 47.59 -40.08 27.82
N ASP A 202 48.80 -39.59 27.50
CA ASP A 202 49.21 -38.19 27.67
C ASP A 202 48.91 -37.65 29.09
N LEU A 203 48.90 -38.55 30.08
CA LEU A 203 48.70 -38.22 31.49
C LEU A 203 50.05 -37.92 32.15
N SER A 204 50.03 -37.00 33.10
CA SER A 204 51.15 -36.77 33.99
C SER A 204 51.36 -37.95 34.95
N GLY A 205 52.57 -38.08 35.51
CA GLY A 205 52.88 -39.15 36.47
C GLY A 205 51.96 -39.16 37.69
N ASP A 206 51.53 -37.99 38.16
CA ASP A 206 50.61 -37.85 39.29
C ASP A 206 49.19 -38.31 38.92
N GLU A 207 48.70 -37.98 37.73
CA GLU A 207 47.41 -38.46 37.21
C GLU A 207 47.42 -39.98 37.03
N LEU A 208 48.52 -40.54 36.51
CA LEU A 208 48.72 -41.98 36.37
C LEU A 208 48.73 -42.71 37.72
N ALA A 209 49.34 -42.12 38.74
CA ALA A 209 49.34 -42.67 40.09
C ALA A 209 47.95 -42.64 40.75
N SER A 210 47.11 -41.67 40.38
CA SER A 210 45.72 -41.58 40.85
C SER A 210 44.74 -42.52 40.14
N LEU A 211 45.17 -43.15 39.04
CA LEU A 211 44.32 -43.99 38.21
C LEU A 211 44.12 -45.37 38.85
N ASP A 212 42.89 -45.68 39.25
CA ASP A 212 42.55 -47.01 39.76
C ASP A 212 42.43 -48.03 38.62
N LEU A 213 43.52 -48.76 38.37
CA LEU A 213 43.60 -49.82 37.37
C LEU A 213 43.08 -51.18 37.88
N SER A 214 42.82 -51.33 39.18
CA SER A 214 42.57 -52.63 39.82
C SER A 214 41.22 -53.27 39.45
N HIS A 215 40.24 -52.46 39.04
CA HIS A 215 38.86 -52.88 38.77
C HIS A 215 38.35 -52.48 37.38
N VAL A 216 39.23 -52.14 36.45
CA VAL A 216 38.84 -51.70 35.10
C VAL A 216 38.04 -52.78 34.37
N GLY A 217 38.40 -54.06 34.52
CA GLY A 217 37.67 -55.16 33.86
C GLY A 217 36.20 -55.30 34.28
N SER A 218 35.86 -55.08 35.56
CA SER A 218 34.47 -55.15 36.04
C SER A 218 33.67 -53.86 35.80
N ARG A 219 34.36 -52.73 35.61
CA ARG A 219 33.77 -51.40 35.41
C ARG A 219 33.86 -50.89 33.96
N ALA A 220 34.49 -51.65 33.05
CA ALA A 220 34.74 -51.23 31.66
C ALA A 220 33.48 -50.77 30.94
N GLY A 221 32.34 -51.43 31.17
CA GLY A 221 31.06 -51.04 30.58
C GLY A 221 30.59 -49.64 31.03
N LEU A 222 30.70 -49.32 32.33
CA LEU A 222 30.31 -48.01 32.87
C LEU A 222 31.31 -46.92 32.48
N LEU A 223 32.61 -47.23 32.44
CA LEU A 223 33.64 -46.31 31.94
C LEU A 223 33.40 -45.98 30.47
N SER A 224 33.04 -46.98 29.65
CA SER A 224 32.73 -46.78 28.23
C SER A 224 31.47 -45.92 28.05
N GLN A 225 30.43 -46.15 28.87
CA GLN A 225 29.23 -45.30 28.90
C GLN A 225 29.57 -43.85 29.27
N LEU A 226 30.41 -43.63 30.29
CA LEU A 226 30.85 -42.28 30.68
C LEU A 226 31.57 -41.55 29.54
N VAL A 227 32.48 -42.24 28.85
CA VAL A 227 33.22 -41.66 27.71
C VAL A 227 32.29 -41.36 26.54
N THR A 228 31.35 -42.26 26.24
CA THR A 228 30.37 -42.08 25.16
C THR A 228 29.45 -40.88 25.45
N LEU A 229 28.92 -40.82 26.68
CA LEU A 229 28.03 -39.75 27.10
C LEU A 229 28.73 -38.39 27.13
N GLU A 230 30.00 -38.34 27.54
CA GLU A 230 30.80 -37.11 27.48
C GLU A 230 31.04 -36.66 26.03
N ALA A 231 31.32 -37.59 25.11
CA ALA A 231 31.48 -37.24 23.70
C ALA A 231 30.18 -36.67 23.11
N GLU A 232 29.03 -37.26 23.43
CA GLU A 232 27.71 -36.74 23.06
C GLU A 232 27.45 -35.35 23.67
N ARG A 233 27.68 -35.18 24.98
CA ARG A 233 27.53 -33.90 25.68
C ARG A 233 28.41 -32.81 25.05
N SER A 234 29.67 -33.12 24.76
CA SER A 234 30.59 -32.18 24.12
C SER A 234 30.14 -31.81 22.70
N GLY A 235 29.60 -32.76 21.94
CA GLY A 235 29.02 -32.51 20.62
C GLY A 235 27.83 -31.55 20.70
N LEU A 236 26.87 -31.83 21.59
CA LEU A 236 25.71 -30.98 21.84
C LEU A 236 26.09 -29.59 22.35
N ALA A 237 27.12 -29.47 23.18
CA ALA A 237 27.62 -28.18 23.66
C ALA A 237 28.17 -27.31 22.51
N ALA A 238 28.90 -27.92 21.57
CA ALA A 238 29.39 -27.24 20.38
C ALA A 238 28.24 -26.82 19.44
N GLU A 239 27.25 -27.70 19.25
CA GLU A 239 26.05 -27.39 18.48
C GLU A 239 25.25 -26.25 19.11
N HIS A 240 25.09 -26.26 20.44
CA HIS A 240 24.39 -25.23 21.20
C HIS A 240 25.09 -23.88 21.06
N ALA A 241 26.42 -23.83 21.16
CA ALA A 241 27.18 -22.59 20.95
C ALA A 241 26.99 -22.04 19.53
N ALA A 242 27.01 -22.91 18.51
CA ALA A 242 26.80 -22.51 17.12
C ALA A 242 25.35 -22.01 16.87
N MET A 243 24.35 -22.70 17.41
CA MET A 243 22.94 -22.28 17.29
C MET A 243 22.65 -21.00 18.07
N SER A 244 23.22 -20.82 19.26
CA SER A 244 23.09 -19.59 20.05
C SER A 244 23.60 -18.37 19.27
N ALA A 245 24.76 -18.49 18.62
CA ALA A 245 25.30 -17.41 17.78
C ALA A 245 24.39 -17.11 16.58
N ARG A 246 23.80 -18.13 15.94
CA ARG A 246 22.85 -17.95 14.84
C ARG A 246 21.56 -17.28 15.29
N LEU A 247 21.00 -17.69 16.44
CA LEU A 247 19.79 -17.12 17.01
C LEU A 247 20.01 -15.64 17.36
N ALA A 248 21.12 -15.31 18.00
CA ALA A 248 21.45 -13.92 18.33
C ALA A 248 21.53 -13.03 17.07
N ALA A 249 22.17 -13.50 16.01
CA ALA A 249 22.23 -12.77 14.74
C ALA A 249 20.85 -12.64 14.06
N ALA A 250 20.01 -13.67 14.14
CA ALA A 250 18.65 -13.63 13.61
C ALA A 250 17.76 -12.65 14.40
N GLU A 251 17.87 -12.61 15.73
CA GLU A 251 17.15 -11.68 16.58
C GLU A 251 17.56 -10.22 16.36
N GLU A 252 18.86 -9.96 16.21
CA GLU A 252 19.38 -8.62 15.87
C GLU A 252 18.84 -8.17 14.51
N ARG A 253 18.89 -9.05 13.51
CA ARG A 253 18.32 -8.78 12.18
C ARG A 253 16.82 -8.54 12.23
N ARG A 254 16.08 -9.33 13.01
CA ARG A 254 14.63 -9.15 13.20
C ARG A 254 14.35 -7.76 13.76
N ILE A 255 15.03 -7.35 14.83
CA ILE A 255 14.84 -6.03 15.45
C ILE A 255 15.13 -4.90 14.46
N ALA A 256 16.22 -5.00 13.70
CA ALA A 256 16.61 -4.00 12.71
C ALA A 256 15.58 -3.82 11.57
N LEU A 257 14.76 -4.85 11.30
CA LEU A 257 13.82 -4.85 10.18
C LEU A 257 12.36 -4.51 10.57
N ILE A 258 12.04 -4.32 11.85
CA ILE A 258 10.66 -4.02 12.30
C ILE A 258 10.11 -2.76 11.63
N GLU A 259 10.82 -1.63 11.76
CA GLU A 259 10.38 -0.35 11.19
C GLU A 259 10.41 -0.36 9.65
N PRO A 260 11.47 -0.86 8.99
CA PRO A 260 11.47 -1.07 7.55
C PRO A 260 10.29 -1.89 7.02
N ALA A 261 9.92 -2.98 7.70
CA ALA A 261 8.83 -3.85 7.27
C ALA A 261 7.49 -3.12 7.30
N ALA A 262 7.19 -2.41 8.39
CA ALA A 262 5.96 -1.61 8.51
C ALA A 262 5.89 -0.53 7.42
N ARG A 263 6.98 0.20 7.19
CA ARG A 263 7.03 1.22 6.14
C ARG A 263 6.88 0.62 4.75
N LEU A 264 7.47 -0.55 4.50
CA LEU A 264 7.35 -1.25 3.22
C LEU A 264 5.90 -1.72 2.98
N GLU A 265 5.22 -2.18 4.04
CA GLU A 265 3.79 -2.54 3.98
C GLU A 265 2.94 -1.32 3.63
N ASP A 266 3.11 -0.20 4.34
CA ASP A 266 2.38 1.03 4.07
C ASP A 266 2.59 1.52 2.63
N LEU A 267 3.85 1.59 2.18
CA LEU A 267 4.17 1.98 0.80
C LEU A 267 3.59 1.01 -0.24
N SER A 268 3.54 -0.28 0.05
CA SER A 268 2.96 -1.27 -0.85
C SER A 268 1.44 -1.08 -0.98
N ARG A 269 0.75 -0.79 0.14
CA ARG A 269 -0.69 -0.48 0.13
C ARG A 269 -0.98 0.83 -0.61
N ASP A 270 -0.16 1.86 -0.38
CA ASP A 270 -0.26 3.14 -1.10
C ASP A 270 -0.03 2.96 -2.60
N PHE A 271 0.93 2.11 -2.98
CA PHE A 271 1.18 1.76 -4.37
C PHE A 271 -0.02 1.08 -5.03
N GLU A 272 -0.61 0.07 -4.37
CA GLU A 272 -1.80 -0.62 -4.88
C GLU A 272 -3.00 0.33 -5.07
N VAL A 273 -3.21 1.23 -4.10
CA VAL A 273 -4.27 2.26 -4.20
C VAL A 273 -3.99 3.21 -5.36
N ALA A 274 -2.76 3.71 -5.48
CA ALA A 274 -2.38 4.62 -6.55
C ALA A 274 -2.49 3.96 -7.94
N GLU A 275 -2.09 2.69 -8.06
CA GLU A 275 -2.22 1.90 -9.29
C GLU A 275 -3.68 1.69 -9.66
N ALA A 276 -4.54 1.35 -8.70
CA ALA A 276 -5.98 1.18 -8.92
C ALA A 276 -6.66 2.49 -9.34
N VAL A 277 -6.31 3.62 -8.72
CA VAL A 277 -6.82 4.95 -9.09
C VAL A 277 -6.35 5.33 -10.48
N PHE A 278 -5.06 5.14 -10.80
CA PHE A 278 -4.50 5.39 -12.13
C PHE A 278 -5.22 4.55 -13.21
N ALA A 279 -5.37 3.24 -12.99
CA ALA A 279 -6.09 2.35 -13.91
C ALA A 279 -7.56 2.78 -14.09
N SER A 280 -8.22 3.21 -13.02
CA SER A 280 -9.60 3.72 -13.07
C SER A 280 -9.70 5.04 -13.82
N ALA A 281 -8.75 5.97 -13.64
CA ALA A 281 -8.71 7.24 -14.35
C ALA A 281 -8.45 7.03 -15.84
N MET A 282 -7.54 6.12 -16.19
CA MET A 282 -7.29 5.69 -17.58
C MET A 282 -8.55 5.10 -18.22
N ALA A 283 -9.23 4.18 -17.54
CA ALA A 283 -10.48 3.59 -18.02
C ALA A 283 -11.59 4.64 -18.22
N ARG A 284 -11.71 5.59 -17.28
CA ARG A 284 -12.70 6.67 -17.37
C ARG A 284 -12.40 7.63 -18.52
N SER A 285 -11.14 8.03 -18.72
CA SER A 285 -10.73 8.87 -19.84
C SER A 285 -11.06 8.22 -21.20
N GLN A 286 -10.79 6.92 -21.35
CA GLN A 286 -11.15 6.18 -22.56
C GLN A 286 -12.68 6.11 -22.77
N SER A 287 -13.46 5.97 -21.70
CA SER A 287 -14.93 5.98 -21.77
C SER A 287 -15.47 7.36 -22.17
N THR A 288 -14.99 8.44 -21.53
CA THR A 288 -15.45 9.82 -21.80
C THR A 288 -15.17 10.28 -23.23
N LYS A 289 -14.09 9.80 -23.88
CA LYS A 289 -13.87 10.04 -25.31
C LYS A 289 -15.03 9.58 -26.21
N THR A 290 -15.87 8.66 -25.73
CA THR A 290 -17.02 8.11 -26.47
C THR A 290 -18.32 8.89 -26.22
N ASP A 291 -18.37 9.77 -25.21
CA ASP A 291 -19.58 10.50 -24.78
C ASP A 291 -19.56 11.98 -25.18
N LEU A 292 -19.40 12.23 -26.49
CA LEU A 292 -19.34 13.58 -27.08
C LEU A 292 -20.67 14.34 -26.96
N PHE A 293 -21.80 13.63 -26.83
CA PHE A 293 -23.15 14.19 -26.93
C PHE A 293 -23.80 14.52 -25.59
N ALA A 294 -23.09 14.37 -24.46
CA ALA A 294 -23.64 14.61 -23.13
C ALA A 294 -24.04 16.08 -22.88
N SER A 295 -23.18 17.04 -23.25
CA SER A 295 -23.44 18.47 -23.05
C SER A 295 -24.20 19.11 -24.22
N TYR A 296 -23.92 18.64 -25.44
CA TYR A 296 -24.49 19.16 -26.68
C TYR A 296 -25.14 18.01 -27.47
N PRO A 297 -26.41 17.67 -27.17
CA PRO A 297 -27.09 16.53 -27.76
C PRO A 297 -27.25 16.68 -29.27
N MET A 298 -27.55 15.58 -29.94
CA MET A 298 -27.86 15.58 -31.36
C MET A 298 -29.16 16.37 -31.59
N VAL A 299 -29.09 17.43 -32.39
CA VAL A 299 -30.27 18.21 -32.82
C VAL A 299 -30.52 17.94 -34.29
N GLN A 300 -31.80 17.87 -34.69
CA GLN A 300 -32.22 17.61 -36.06
C GLN A 300 -33.22 18.67 -36.50
N VAL A 301 -33.19 19.01 -37.78
CA VAL A 301 -34.16 19.91 -38.39
C VAL A 301 -35.45 19.14 -38.62
N LEU A 302 -36.55 19.59 -38.00
CA LEU A 302 -37.87 19.00 -38.23
C LEU A 302 -38.54 19.59 -39.48
N GLU A 303 -38.38 20.90 -39.68
CA GLU A 303 -38.94 21.65 -40.80
C GLU A 303 -37.90 22.69 -41.25
N ASP A 304 -37.60 22.69 -42.55
CA ASP A 304 -36.68 23.66 -43.14
C ASP A 304 -37.31 25.07 -43.13
N PRO A 305 -36.48 26.14 -43.15
CA PRO A 305 -36.99 27.51 -43.27
C PRO A 305 -37.98 27.64 -44.44
N SER A 306 -39.23 27.94 -44.12
CA SER A 306 -40.31 28.03 -45.11
C SER A 306 -40.32 29.38 -45.81
N LEU A 307 -40.81 29.41 -47.06
CA LEU A 307 -41.03 30.64 -47.81
C LEU A 307 -42.36 31.28 -47.36
N PRO A 308 -42.35 32.44 -46.67
CA PRO A 308 -43.57 33.01 -46.10
C PRO A 308 -44.50 33.55 -47.20
N THR A 309 -45.76 33.14 -47.15
CA THR A 309 -46.79 33.53 -48.12
C THR A 309 -47.55 34.80 -47.73
N GLU A 310 -47.51 35.20 -46.45
CA GLU A 310 -48.13 36.41 -45.93
C GLU A 310 -47.12 37.28 -45.15
N PRO A 311 -47.17 38.62 -45.26
CA PRO A 311 -46.29 39.50 -44.51
C PRO A 311 -46.66 39.52 -43.02
N SER A 312 -45.66 39.35 -42.14
CA SER A 312 -45.83 39.42 -40.68
C SER A 312 -46.32 40.80 -40.21
N SER A 313 -45.93 41.88 -40.91
CA SER A 313 -46.40 43.24 -40.71
C SER A 313 -46.21 44.11 -41.97
N PRO A 314 -46.98 45.20 -42.16
CA PRO A 314 -48.21 45.57 -41.46
C PRO A 314 -49.40 44.74 -41.96
N LYS A 315 -50.27 44.29 -41.03
CA LYS A 315 -51.55 43.65 -41.38
C LYS A 315 -52.47 44.69 -42.03
N ARG A 316 -52.41 44.82 -43.36
CA ARG A 316 -53.12 45.85 -44.16
C ARG A 316 -54.61 45.97 -43.78
N LYS A 317 -55.26 44.86 -43.42
CA LYS A 317 -56.65 44.81 -42.94
C LYS A 317 -56.85 45.55 -41.61
N LEU A 318 -55.94 45.38 -40.63
CA LEU A 318 -55.99 46.09 -39.35
C LEU A 318 -55.61 47.56 -39.51
N ALA A 319 -54.62 47.86 -40.35
CA ALA A 319 -54.23 49.24 -40.65
C ALA A 319 -55.38 50.03 -41.30
N LEU A 320 -56.10 49.41 -42.24
CA LEU A 320 -57.30 49.99 -42.84
C LEU A 320 -58.41 50.21 -41.81
N ALA A 321 -58.69 49.22 -40.96
CA ALA A 321 -59.70 49.34 -39.89
C ALA A 321 -59.36 50.45 -38.89
N ALA A 322 -58.09 50.56 -38.48
CA ALA A 322 -57.61 51.63 -37.61
C ALA A 322 -57.73 53.01 -38.29
N GLY A 323 -57.41 53.11 -39.59
CA GLY A 323 -57.61 54.33 -40.38
C GLY A 323 -59.07 54.76 -40.45
N VAL A 324 -59.99 53.82 -40.68
CA VAL A 324 -61.45 54.09 -40.67
C VAL A 324 -61.90 54.58 -39.28
N ALA A 325 -61.49 53.89 -38.21
CA ALA A 325 -61.84 54.27 -36.85
C ALA A 325 -61.30 55.66 -36.48
N ALA A 326 -60.04 55.97 -36.83
CA ALA A 326 -59.45 57.28 -36.61
C ALA A 326 -60.21 58.39 -37.36
N THR A 327 -60.63 58.13 -38.60
CA THR A 327 -61.42 59.09 -39.39
C THR A 327 -62.80 59.33 -38.78
N MET A 328 -63.44 58.28 -38.26
CA MET A 328 -64.72 58.38 -37.54
C MET A 328 -64.60 59.20 -36.25
N PHE A 329 -63.57 58.95 -35.44
CA PHE A 329 -63.29 59.74 -34.23
C PHE A 329 -62.99 61.20 -34.55
N PHE A 330 -62.24 61.46 -35.63
CA PHE A 330 -61.94 62.83 -36.07
C PHE A 330 -63.21 63.57 -36.52
N LEU A 331 -64.08 62.92 -37.31
CA LEU A 331 -65.39 63.47 -37.71
C LEU A 331 -66.31 63.74 -36.51
N MET A 332 -66.36 62.82 -35.54
CA MET A 332 -67.13 62.99 -34.31
C MET A 332 -66.64 64.21 -33.50
N GLY A 333 -65.31 64.38 -33.37
CA GLY A 333 -64.71 65.53 -32.71
C GLY A 333 -65.01 66.85 -33.42
N LEU A 334 -64.97 66.86 -34.76
CA LEU A 334 -65.34 68.02 -35.56
C LEU A 334 -66.83 68.38 -35.41
N MET A 335 -67.72 67.38 -35.40
CA MET A 335 -69.15 67.54 -35.20
C MET A 335 -69.47 68.15 -33.83
N LEU A 336 -68.85 67.65 -32.75
CA LEU A 336 -68.97 68.22 -31.41
C LEU A 336 -68.44 69.67 -31.35
N GLY A 337 -67.34 69.96 -32.04
CA GLY A 337 -66.80 71.31 -32.18
C GLY A 337 -67.73 72.28 -32.91
N TRP A 338 -68.48 71.80 -33.90
CA TRP A 338 -69.44 72.60 -34.66
C TRP A 338 -70.74 72.85 -33.86
N LEU A 339 -71.20 71.86 -33.10
CA LEU A 339 -72.38 71.98 -32.22
C LEU A 339 -72.16 72.95 -31.04
N ARG A 340 -70.91 73.25 -30.68
CA ARG A 340 -70.53 74.18 -29.61
C ARG A 340 -71.07 75.60 -29.83
N ARG A 341 -71.03 76.13 -31.06
CA ARG A 341 -71.45 77.52 -31.35
C ARG A 341 -72.94 77.78 -31.09
N PRO A 342 -73.90 77.00 -31.63
CA PRO A 342 -75.33 77.24 -31.39
C PRO A 342 -75.76 76.95 -29.93
N LEU A 343 -75.05 76.07 -29.22
CA LEU A 343 -75.30 75.80 -27.80
C LEU A 343 -74.90 76.98 -26.90
N ILE A 344 -73.76 77.63 -27.18
CA ILE A 344 -73.30 78.80 -26.42
C ILE A 344 -74.15 80.04 -26.72
N GLU A 345 -74.58 80.26 -27.97
CA GLU A 345 -75.49 81.37 -28.33
C GLU A 345 -76.88 81.26 -27.69
N ARG A 346 -77.40 80.03 -27.49
CA ARG A 346 -78.68 79.80 -26.77
C ARG A 346 -78.59 80.00 -25.26
N LEU A 347 -77.40 79.94 -24.68
CA LEU A 347 -77.18 80.10 -23.23
C LEU A 347 -76.85 81.54 -22.81
N VAL A 348 -76.50 82.43 -23.76
CA VAL A 348 -76.04 83.81 -23.46
C VAL A 348 -77.09 84.91 -23.76
N ASN A 349 -78.14 84.64 -24.54
CA ASN A 349 -79.08 85.67 -25.03
C ASN A 349 -80.47 85.76 -24.33
N SER A 350 -80.62 85.35 -23.08
CA SER A 350 -81.93 85.41 -22.39
C SER A 350 -81.88 85.85 -20.92
N THR A 351 -81.55 87.13 -20.62
CA THR A 351 -82.11 87.97 -19.51
C THR A 351 -81.52 89.42 -19.47
N PRO A 352 -82.19 90.45 -18.88
CA PRO A 352 -82.61 91.70 -19.54
C PRO A 352 -82.13 93.03 -18.87
N ASP A 353 -82.51 94.21 -19.41
CA ASP A 353 -82.83 95.47 -18.67
C ASP A 353 -83.25 96.59 -19.67
N VAL A 354 -84.41 97.28 -19.59
CA VAL A 354 -84.98 98.26 -18.64
C VAL A 354 -84.50 99.72 -18.82
N SER A 355 -85.49 100.61 -19.02
CA SER A 355 -85.57 102.04 -18.65
C SER A 355 -85.40 103.14 -19.72
N SER A 356 -86.51 103.84 -19.99
CA SER A 356 -86.62 105.31 -19.95
C SER A 356 -88.12 105.66 -19.82
N ALA A 357 -88.62 106.23 -18.70
CA ALA A 357 -88.58 107.65 -18.27
C ALA A 357 -89.97 108.34 -18.45
N PRO A 358 -90.33 109.36 -17.65
CA PRO A 358 -91.66 109.49 -17.00
C PRO A 358 -92.44 110.77 -17.38
N VAL A 359 -93.63 111.01 -16.77
CA VAL A 359 -94.06 112.26 -16.07
C VAL A 359 -95.55 112.23 -15.68
N MET A 360 -95.80 112.82 -14.51
CA MET A 360 -97.03 113.02 -13.72
C MET A 360 -98.19 113.76 -14.42
N VAL A 361 -99.41 113.64 -13.89
CA VAL A 361 -100.20 114.73 -13.25
C VAL A 361 -101.30 114.10 -12.37
N ALA A 362 -101.49 114.64 -11.17
CA ALA A 362 -102.60 114.38 -10.25
C ALA A 362 -103.56 115.59 -10.23
N ALA A 363 -104.84 115.35 -9.94
CA ALA A 363 -105.56 115.95 -8.81
C ALA A 363 -107.09 115.81 -8.97
N GLU A 364 -107.71 115.49 -7.83
CA GLU A 364 -109.12 115.71 -7.41
C GLU A 364 -110.28 115.09 -8.19
#